data_AF-A0A933B6Z4-F1
#
_entry.id   AF-A0A933B6Z4-F1
#
_cell.length_a   1.000
_cell.length_b   1.000
_cell.length_c   1.000
_cell.angle_alpha   90.00
_cell.angle_beta   90.00
_cell.angle_gamma   90.00
#
_symmetry.space_group_name_H-M   'P 1'
#
loop_
_entity.id
_entity.type
_entity.pdbx_description
1 polymer ?
#
loop_
_entity_poly.entity_id
_entity_poly.type
_entity_poly.pdbx_seq_one_letter_code
_entity_poly.pdbx_strand_id
1 'polypeptide(L)'
;MIKTQPHIINAQGRSLGRLASQVAQLLRGKQSPNFLPYKESGEVVIVENVAQMVLTGKKESQKEYFSHSGYPRGERHIPVKKILKTRPEEVLRRAVLGMLPHNKLSQKIIRNLKFKKQQNG
;
A
#
# COMPACT_ATOMS: atom_id res chain seq x y z
N MET A 1 -17.89 -1.50 20.93
CA MET A 1 -17.19 -1.29 19.64
C MET A 1 -16.56 0.10 19.70
N ILE A 2 -15.24 0.19 19.72
CA ILE A 2 -14.54 1.49 19.70
C ILE A 2 -14.63 2.01 18.26
N LYS A 3 -15.29 3.16 18.04
CA LYS A 3 -15.37 3.81 16.73
C LYS A 3 -14.01 4.45 16.43
N THR A 4 -13.19 3.79 15.62
CA THR A 4 -11.92 4.36 15.16
C THR A 4 -12.20 5.34 14.01
N GLN A 5 -11.76 6.58 14.15
CA GLN A 5 -11.78 7.54 13.04
C GLN A 5 -10.76 7.11 11.98
N PRO A 6 -11.08 7.21 10.67
CA PRO A 6 -10.15 6.83 9.63
C PRO A 6 -8.97 7.81 9.58
N HIS A 7 -7.75 7.28 9.47
CA HIS A 7 -6.56 8.08 9.23
C HIS A 7 -6.51 8.48 7.76
N ILE A 8 -6.47 9.78 7.47
CA ILE A 8 -6.39 10.29 6.10
C ILE A 8 -4.96 10.77 5.83
N ILE A 9 -4.34 10.26 4.77
CA ILE A 9 -2.95 10.58 4.40
C ILE A 9 -2.90 11.06 2.95
N ASN A 10 -2.29 12.24 2.74
CA ASN A 10 -1.99 12.74 1.41
C ASN A 10 -0.64 12.18 0.90
N ALA A 11 -0.66 11.50 -0.25
CA ALA A 11 0.51 10.91 -0.88
C ALA A 11 1.32 11.86 -1.76
N GLN A 12 0.80 13.06 -2.05
CA GLN A 12 1.44 14.04 -2.93
C GLN A 12 2.86 14.39 -2.47
N GLY A 13 3.84 14.25 -3.36
CA GLY A 13 5.24 14.57 -3.08
C GLY A 13 5.94 13.61 -2.09
N ARG A 14 5.24 12.60 -1.57
CA ARG A 14 5.81 11.64 -0.63
C ARG A 14 6.50 10.51 -1.39
N SER A 15 7.69 10.12 -0.91
CA SER A 15 8.39 8.96 -1.46
C SER A 15 7.63 7.66 -1.14
N LEU A 16 7.44 6.77 -2.12
CA LEU A 16 6.71 5.51 -1.99
C LEU A 16 7.09 4.71 -0.74
N GLY A 17 8.39 4.53 -0.48
CA GLY A 17 8.88 3.71 0.64
C GLY A 17 8.52 4.29 2.01
N ARG A 18 8.73 5.59 2.21
CA ARG A 18 8.40 6.26 3.48
C ARG A 18 6.89 6.28 3.72
N LEU A 19 6.12 6.56 2.67
CA LEU A 19 4.65 6.54 2.73
C LEU A 19 4.15 5.13 3.11
N ALA A 20 4.65 4.09 2.44
CA ALA A 20 4.26 2.71 2.72
C ALA A 20 4.60 2.29 4.15
N SER A 21 5.75 2.71 4.67
CA SER A 21 6.17 2.38 6.05
C SER A 21 5.23 3.00 7.09
N GLN A 22 4.90 4.28 6.92
CA GLN A 22 3.96 4.98 7.79
C GLN A 22 2.56 4.34 7.74
N VAL A 23 2.06 4.06 6.53
CA VAL A 23 0.76 3.40 6.32
C VAL A 23 0.73 2.02 6.98
N ALA A 24 1.79 1.22 6.86
CA ALA A 24 1.86 -0.11 7.45
C ALA A 24 1.86 -0.06 9.00
N GLN A 25 2.49 0.94 9.61
CA GLN A 25 2.50 1.12 11.06
C GLN A 25 1.12 1.49 11.60
N LEU A 26 0.41 2.40 10.91
CA LEU A 26 -0.96 2.79 11.22
C LEU A 26 -1.93 1.62 11.05
N LEU A 27 -1.87 0.91 9.92
CA LEU A 27 -2.73 -0.27 9.70
C LEU A 27 -2.53 -1.37 10.75
N ARG A 28 -1.31 -1.50 11.30
CA ARG A 28 -1.05 -2.43 12.40
C ARG A 28 -1.57 -1.95 13.76
N GLY A 29 -1.86 -0.67 13.93
CA GLY A 29 -2.21 -0.12 15.24
C GLY A 29 -1.04 0.02 16.19
N LYS A 30 0.20 0.08 15.67
CA LYS A 30 1.41 0.14 16.52
C LYS A 30 1.46 1.39 17.42
N GLN A 31 0.73 2.44 17.08
CA GLN A 31 0.66 3.66 17.88
C GLN A 31 -0.35 3.57 19.03
N SER A 32 -1.22 2.55 19.02
CA SER A 32 -2.18 2.33 20.09
C SER A 32 -1.53 1.57 21.25
N PRO A 33 -1.74 1.99 22.51
CA PRO A 33 -1.24 1.26 23.68
C PRO A 33 -1.88 -0.14 23.80
N ASN A 34 -3.04 -0.35 23.18
CA ASN A 34 -3.74 -1.63 23.17
C ASN A 34 -3.31 -2.56 22.01
N PHE A 35 -2.13 -2.32 21.42
CA PHE A 35 -1.63 -3.13 20.32
C PHE A 35 -1.38 -4.58 20.75
N LEU A 36 -2.03 -5.52 20.05
CA LEU A 36 -1.84 -6.94 20.25
C LEU A 36 -1.33 -7.57 18.93
N PRO A 37 -0.14 -8.21 18.92
CA PRO A 37 0.48 -8.68 17.68
C PRO A 37 -0.30 -9.77 16.95
N TYR A 38 -1.14 -10.52 17.66
CA TYR A 38 -1.97 -11.61 17.11
C TYR A 38 -3.38 -11.16 16.72
N LYS A 39 -3.79 -9.93 17.07
CA LYS A 39 -5.13 -9.42 16.84
C LYS A 39 -5.10 -8.26 15.86
N GLU A 40 -6.15 -8.14 15.06
CA GLU A 40 -6.34 -6.99 14.19
C GLU A 40 -6.75 -5.76 15.01
N SER A 41 -6.08 -4.63 14.79
CA SER A 41 -6.39 -3.37 15.49
C SER A 41 -7.66 -2.68 14.98
N GLY A 42 -8.14 -3.04 13.77
CA GLY A 42 -9.32 -2.43 13.15
C GLY A 42 -9.11 -0.97 12.69
N GLU A 43 -7.87 -0.47 12.63
CA GLU A 43 -7.59 0.87 12.10
C GLU A 43 -7.74 0.89 10.58
N VAL A 44 -8.34 1.97 10.09
CA VAL A 44 -8.56 2.22 8.66
C VAL A 44 -7.70 3.39 8.22
N VAL A 45 -6.98 3.22 7.11
CA VAL A 45 -6.15 4.26 6.50
C VAL A 45 -6.68 4.56 5.11
N ILE A 46 -7.03 5.82 4.86
CA ILE A 46 -7.46 6.34 3.56
C ILE A 46 -6.31 7.16 2.98
N VAL A 47 -5.82 6.78 1.80
CA VAL A 47 -4.78 7.53 1.10
C VAL A 47 -5.37 8.32 -0.07
N GLU A 48 -5.03 9.60 -0.14
CA GLU A 48 -5.43 10.54 -1.19
C GLU A 48 -4.25 10.86 -2.12
N ASN A 49 -4.53 11.28 -3.35
CA ASN A 49 -3.54 11.71 -4.35
C ASN A 49 -2.41 10.70 -4.62
N VAL A 50 -2.74 9.40 -4.61
CA VAL A 50 -1.76 8.32 -4.81
C VAL A 50 -1.02 8.44 -6.14
N ALA A 51 -1.65 8.98 -7.18
CA ALA A 51 -1.01 9.21 -8.48
C ALA A 51 0.16 10.21 -8.42
N GLN A 52 0.21 11.08 -7.40
CA GLN A 52 1.22 12.12 -7.24
C GLN A 52 2.35 11.71 -6.27
N MET A 53 2.42 10.42 -5.91
CA MET A 53 3.52 9.90 -5.10
C MET A 53 4.81 9.81 -5.90
N VAL A 54 5.95 9.93 -5.21
CA VAL A 54 7.27 10.02 -5.85
C VAL A 54 8.04 8.72 -5.72
N LEU A 55 8.60 8.24 -6.83
CA LEU A 55 9.65 7.25 -6.86
C LEU A 55 10.99 7.94 -7.07
N THR A 56 11.91 7.80 -6.12
CA THR A 56 13.20 8.48 -6.18
C THR A 56 14.15 7.85 -7.20
N GLY A 57 14.97 8.67 -7.84
CA GLY A 57 15.99 8.24 -8.81
C GLY A 57 15.41 7.64 -10.09
N LYS A 58 16.09 6.64 -10.65
CA LYS A 58 15.68 5.94 -11.89
C LYS A 58 14.71 4.77 -11.65
N LYS A 59 14.14 4.67 -10.44
CA LYS A 59 13.30 3.53 -10.03
C LYS A 59 11.99 3.45 -10.80
N GLU A 60 11.45 4.58 -11.25
CA GLU A 60 10.23 4.57 -12.05
C GLU A 60 10.42 3.84 -13.39
N SER A 61 11.57 4.04 -14.03
CA SER A 61 11.90 3.46 -15.34
C SER A 61 12.55 2.09 -15.26
N GLN A 62 13.34 1.82 -14.23
CA GLN A 62 14.12 0.58 -14.11
C GLN A 62 13.41 -0.53 -13.34
N LYS A 63 12.41 -0.20 -12.52
CA LYS A 63 11.76 -1.21 -11.69
C LYS A 63 10.66 -1.91 -12.48
N GLU A 64 10.68 -3.24 -12.43
CA GLU A 64 9.66 -4.10 -13.00
C GLU A 64 9.06 -5.00 -11.92
N TYR A 65 7.76 -5.22 -12.01
CA TYR A 65 7.07 -6.22 -11.20
C TYR A 65 7.06 -7.55 -11.94
N PHE A 66 7.62 -8.56 -11.29
CA PHE A 66 7.58 -9.94 -11.73
C PHE A 66 6.41 -10.69 -11.09
N SER A 67 5.76 -11.55 -11.87
CA SER A 67 4.82 -12.56 -11.39
C SER A 67 4.90 -13.79 -12.27
N HIS A 68 4.73 -14.98 -11.70
CA HIS A 68 4.70 -16.23 -12.44
C HIS A 68 3.36 -16.95 -12.24
N SER A 69 2.78 -17.51 -13.30
CA SER A 69 1.50 -18.22 -13.24
C SER A 69 1.60 -19.64 -12.67
N GLY A 70 2.80 -20.22 -12.63
CA GLY A 70 3.06 -21.61 -12.24
C GLY A 70 3.24 -22.57 -13.43
N TYR A 71 2.92 -22.15 -14.65
CA TYR A 71 3.10 -22.94 -15.87
C TYR A 71 4.43 -22.59 -16.57
N PRO A 72 5.01 -23.50 -17.38
CA PRO A 72 6.17 -23.19 -18.23
C PRO A 72 5.90 -21.95 -19.10
N ARG A 73 6.87 -21.03 -19.20
CA ARG A 73 6.73 -19.70 -19.85
C ARG A 73 5.63 -18.81 -19.27
N GLY A 74 5.29 -19.03 -17.99
CA GLY A 74 4.26 -18.30 -17.27
C GLY A 74 4.71 -16.97 -16.65
N GLU A 75 5.92 -16.51 -16.93
CA GLU A 75 6.47 -15.26 -16.42
C GLU A 75 5.79 -14.02 -17.01
N ARG A 76 5.57 -13.02 -16.16
CA ARG A 76 5.05 -11.71 -16.55
C ARG A 76 5.88 -10.63 -15.87
N HIS A 77 6.42 -9.74 -16.69
CA HIS A 77 7.15 -8.56 -16.26
C HIS A 77 6.32 -7.33 -16.62
N ILE A 78 6.03 -6.50 -15.63
CA ILE A 78 5.26 -5.27 -15.83
C ILE A 78 6.07 -4.09 -15.31
N PRO A 79 6.45 -3.13 -16.16
CA PRO A 79 7.20 -1.97 -15.71
C PRO A 79 6.35 -1.12 -14.75
N VAL A 80 6.96 -0.66 -13.67
CA VAL A 80 6.28 0.14 -12.63
C VAL A 80 5.61 1.36 -13.22
N LYS A 81 6.26 2.03 -14.18
CA LYS A 81 5.69 3.17 -14.92
C LYS A 81 4.32 2.88 -15.55
N LYS A 82 4.09 1.67 -16.06
CA LYS A 82 2.81 1.26 -16.65
C LYS A 82 1.73 1.09 -15.57
N ILE A 83 2.10 0.54 -14.41
CA ILE A 83 1.18 0.38 -13.28
C ILE A 83 0.82 1.74 -12.68
N LEU A 84 1.78 2.66 -12.54
CA LEU A 84 1.50 4.01 -12.04
C LEU A 84 0.48 4.76 -12.90
N LYS A 85 0.56 4.61 -14.22
CA LYS A 85 -0.40 5.23 -15.15
C LYS A 85 -1.80 4.63 -15.10
N THR A 86 -1.92 3.33 -14.81
CA THR A 86 -3.21 2.62 -14.90
C THR A 86 -3.87 2.44 -13.53
N ARG A 87 -3.08 2.06 -12.52
CA ARG A 87 -3.52 1.73 -11.15
C ARG A 87 -2.42 2.11 -10.14
N PRO A 88 -2.18 3.40 -9.87
CA PRO A 88 -1.14 3.85 -8.94
C PRO A 88 -1.36 3.30 -7.51
N GLU A 89 -2.62 3.10 -7.13
CA GLU A 89 -3.04 2.46 -5.88
C GLU A 89 -2.39 1.08 -5.67
N GLU A 90 -2.24 0.30 -6.73
CA GLU A 90 -1.67 -1.06 -6.66
C GLU A 90 -0.17 -1.02 -6.29
N VAL A 91 0.55 0.00 -6.75
CA VAL A 91 1.98 0.17 -6.43
C VAL A 91 2.15 0.41 -4.93
N LEU A 92 1.33 1.30 -4.36
CA LEU A 92 1.35 1.56 -2.92
C LEU A 92 0.85 0.36 -2.12
N ARG A 93 -0.24 -0.28 -2.56
CA ARG A 93 -0.80 -1.47 -1.91
C ARG A 93 0.21 -2.62 -1.83
N ARG A 94 0.93 -2.90 -2.92
CA ARG A 94 2.00 -3.92 -2.94
C ARG A 94 3.15 -3.56 -2.02
N ALA A 95 3.56 -2.29 -2.00
CA ALA A 95 4.62 -1.83 -1.11
C ALA A 95 4.23 -2.00 0.38
N VAL A 96 2.99 -1.61 0.74
CA VAL A 96 2.46 -1.78 2.10
C VAL A 96 2.32 -3.25 2.45
N LEU A 97 1.81 -4.09 1.54
CA LEU A 97 1.65 -5.53 1.77
C LEU A 97 3.00 -6.20 2.09
N GLY A 98 4.07 -5.81 1.40
CA GLY A 98 5.43 -6.30 1.68
C GLY A 98 6.00 -5.86 3.04
N MET A 99 5.37 -4.89 3.71
CA MET A 99 5.75 -4.42 5.05
C MET A 99 4.89 -5.03 6.17
N LEU A 100 3.91 -5.87 5.82
CA LEU A 100 3.04 -6.57 6.77
C LEU A 100 3.57 -8.00 7.05
N PRO A 101 3.24 -8.58 8.21
CA PRO A 101 3.66 -9.95 8.53
C PRO A 101 3.03 -10.96 7.55
N HIS A 102 3.82 -11.90 7.04
CA HIS A 102 3.34 -12.91 6.07
C HIS A 102 2.47 -13.99 6.74
N ASN A 103 1.24 -13.64 7.10
CA ASN A 103 0.26 -14.54 7.70
C ASN A 103 -1.18 -14.17 7.27
N LYS A 104 -2.17 -14.97 7.72
CA LYS A 104 -3.60 -14.71 7.42
C LYS A 104 -4.08 -13.34 7.91
N LEU A 105 -3.42 -12.75 8.92
CA LEU A 105 -3.76 -11.43 9.46
C LEU A 105 -3.45 -10.30 8.46
N SER A 106 -2.35 -10.40 7.70
CA SER A 106 -2.01 -9.38 6.68
C SER A 106 -3.12 -9.15 5.67
N GLN A 107 -3.82 -10.21 5.27
CA GLN A 107 -4.93 -10.12 4.32
C GLN A 107 -6.14 -9.40 4.90
N LYS A 108 -6.31 -9.41 6.23
CA LYS A 108 -7.35 -8.61 6.89
C LYS A 108 -6.89 -7.16 7.02
N ILE A 109 -5.68 -6.94 7.52
CA ILE A 109 -5.09 -5.61 7.70
C ILE A 109 -5.07 -4.82 6.38
N ILE A 110 -4.63 -5.42 5.27
CA ILE A 110 -4.53 -4.73 3.99
C ILE A 110 -5.90 -4.34 3.41
N ARG A 111 -7.00 -4.99 3.83
CA ARG A 111 -8.37 -4.59 3.41
C ARG A 111 -8.79 -3.27 4.04
N ASN A 112 -8.16 -2.86 5.13
CA ASN A 112 -8.40 -1.60 5.81
C ASN A 112 -7.61 -0.44 5.16
N LEU A 113 -6.71 -0.73 4.21
CA LEU A 113 -6.15 0.28 3.32
C LEU A 113 -7.17 0.64 2.24
N LYS A 114 -7.59 1.89 2.24
CA LYS A 114 -8.53 2.46 1.27
C LYS A 114 -7.86 3.58 0.49
N PHE A 115 -8.36 3.82 -0.70
CA PHE A 115 -7.89 4.87 -1.58
C PHE A 115 -9.08 5.75 -1.96
N LYS A 116 -8.88 7.06 -1.93
CA LYS A 116 -9.88 8.00 -2.41
C LYS A 116 -9.70 8.16 -3.92
N LYS A 117 -10.79 8.00 -4.66
CA LYS A 117 -10.81 8.30 -6.09
C LYS A 117 -10.48 9.78 -6.28
N GLN A 118 -9.51 10.09 -7.14
CA GLN A 118 -9.28 11.46 -7.56
C GLN A 118 -10.53 11.91 -8.32
N GLN A 119 -11.20 12.95 -7.82
CA GLN A 119 -12.22 13.65 -8.58
C GLN A 119 -11.50 14.48 -9.64
N ASN A 120 -11.57 14.04 -10.89
CA ASN A 120 -11.23 14.88 -12.01
C ASN A 120 -12.41 15.86 -12.16
N GLY A 121 -12.19 17.12 -11.79
CA GLY A 121 -13.06 18.23 -12.15
C GLY A 121 -12.92 18.57 -13.63
#